data_AF-A0A835HV59-F1
#
_entry.id   AF-A0A835HV59-F1
#
_cell.length_a   1.000
_cell.length_b   1.000
_cell.length_c   1.000
_cell.angle_alpha   90.00
_cell.angle_beta   90.00
_cell.angle_gamma   90.00
#
_symmetry.space_group_name_H-M   'P 1'
#
loop_
_entity.id
_entity.type
_entity.pdbx_description
1 polymer ?
#
loop_
_entity_poly.entity_id
_entity_poly.type
_entity_poly.pdbx_seq_one_letter_code
_entity_poly.pdbx_strand_id
1 'polypeptide(L)' 'MQTLRQTNELPGFTKRSESEYDCFGAGHSSTSISAALGMAVGRDQKGGDNHVVAIIGDGAMTAGQA' A
#
# COMPACT_ATOMS: atom_id res chain seq x y z
N MET A 1 2.18 16.74 -10.67
CA MET A 1 3.47 16.13 -10.25
C MET A 1 4.63 17.13 -10.09
N GLN A 2 4.45 18.44 -10.28
CA GLN A 2 5.58 19.39 -10.19
C GLN A 2 6.19 19.53 -8.78
N THR A 3 5.44 19.13 -7.74
CA THR A 3 5.85 19.25 -6.32
C THR A 3 6.27 17.92 -5.69
N LEU A 4 6.47 16.87 -6.49
CA LEU A 4 6.83 15.54 -6.00
C LEU A 4 8.15 15.54 -5.23
N ARG A 5 8.15 14.93 -4.03
CA ARG A 5 9.26 14.81 -3.06
C ARG A 5 9.79 16.13 -2.52
N GLN A 6 9.04 17.22 -2.63
CA GLN A 6 9.39 18.50 -2.01
C GLN A 6 8.91 18.54 -0.56
N THR A 7 9.60 19.30 0.28
CA THR A 7 9.25 19.46 1.70
C THR A 7 7.82 19.98 1.83
N ASN A 8 7.00 19.28 2.61
CA ASN A 8 5.58 19.57 2.86
C ASN A 8 4.63 19.42 1.65
N GLU A 9 5.13 18.87 0.54
CA GLU A 9 4.35 18.64 -0.68
C GLU A 9 4.08 17.14 -0.90
N LEU A 10 3.82 16.75 -2.15
CA LEU A 10 3.54 15.37 -2.54
C LEU A 10 4.74 14.45 -2.19
N PRO A 11 4.56 13.39 -1.40
CA PRO A 11 5.58 12.40 -1.10
C PRO A 11 5.94 11.54 -2.32
N GLY A 12 7.10 10.88 -2.25
CA GLY A 12 7.56 9.98 -3.33
C GLY A 12 6.94 8.59 -3.32
N PHE A 13 6.12 8.27 -2.32
CA PHE A 13 5.48 6.98 -2.13
C PHE A 13 4.04 7.20 -1.69
N THR A 14 3.20 6.17 -1.80
CA THR A 14 1.80 6.25 -1.37
C THR A 14 1.72 6.61 0.12
N LYS A 15 0.82 7.53 0.46
CA LYS A 15 0.63 8.02 1.82
C LYS A 15 -0.85 8.16 2.13
N ARG A 16 -1.34 7.36 3.08
CA ARG A 16 -2.77 7.32 3.46
C ARG A 16 -3.40 8.67 3.81
N SER A 17 -2.63 9.60 4.35
CA SER A 17 -3.15 10.93 4.74
C SER A 17 -3.23 11.92 3.57
N GLU A 18 -2.66 11.58 2.42
CA GLU A 18 -2.63 12.46 1.24
C GLU A 18 -3.85 12.26 0.34
N SER A 19 -4.32 11.02 0.23
CA SER A 19 -5.33 10.64 -0.76
C SER A 19 -6.15 9.45 -0.27
N GLU A 20 -7.46 9.45 -0.58
CA GLU A 20 -8.34 8.30 -0.35
C GLU A 20 -7.95 7.08 -1.22
N TYR A 21 -7.25 7.33 -2.33
CA TYR A 21 -6.77 6.29 -3.25
C TYR A 21 -5.51 5.59 -2.75
N ASP A 22 -4.82 6.17 -1.77
CA ASP A 22 -3.62 5.60 -1.17
C ASP A 22 -3.98 4.74 0.06
N CYS A 23 -4.61 3.60 -0.18
CA CYS A 23 -5.13 2.74 0.90
C CYS A 23 -4.03 2.19 1.85
N PHE A 24 -2.79 2.12 1.38
CA PHE A 24 -1.62 1.63 2.09
C PHE A 24 -0.45 2.61 1.97
N GLY A 25 0.20 2.92 3.10
CA GLY A 25 1.40 3.77 3.12
C GLY A 25 2.65 2.93 2.84
N ALA A 26 3.34 3.20 1.73
CA ALA A 26 4.54 2.46 1.32
C ALA A 26 5.84 3.21 1.64
N GLY A 27 6.97 2.52 1.48
CA GLY A 27 8.31 3.08 1.63
C GLY A 27 9.36 1.98 1.73
N HIS A 28 9.28 1.17 2.79
CA HIS A 28 10.00 -0.11 2.85
C HIS A 28 9.35 -1.13 1.92
N SER A 29 10.17 -1.89 1.20
CA SER A 29 9.70 -2.94 0.29
C SER A 29 9.05 -4.11 1.04
N SER A 30 8.45 -5.04 0.29
CA SER A 30 8.02 -6.36 0.79
C SER A 30 6.84 -6.35 1.76
N THR A 31 6.16 -5.21 1.91
CA THR A 31 5.07 -5.01 2.86
C THR A 31 3.66 -5.10 2.27
N SER A 32 3.54 -5.05 0.94
CA SER A 32 2.24 -4.96 0.27
C SER A 32 1.38 -6.22 0.39
N ILE A 33 1.98 -7.42 0.33
CA ILE A 33 1.24 -8.70 0.43
C ILE A 33 0.63 -8.86 1.83
N SER A 34 1.43 -8.68 2.89
CA SER A 34 0.93 -8.83 4.27
C SER A 34 -0.14 -7.78 4.59
N ALA A 35 0.02 -6.54 4.12
CA ALA A 35 -0.98 -5.49 4.28
C ALA A 35 -2.29 -5.82 3.54
N ALA A 36 -2.19 -6.29 2.29
CA ALA A 36 -3.35 -6.72 1.51
C ALA A 36 -4.08 -7.90 2.16
N LEU A 37 -3.36 -8.88 2.71
CA LEU A 37 -3.97 -9.98 3.47
C LEU A 37 -4.79 -9.45 4.65
N GLY A 38 -4.23 -8.53 5.44
CA GLY A 38 -4.96 -7.89 6.53
C GLY A 38 -6.21 -7.13 6.08
N MET A 39 -6.12 -6.41 4.95
CA MET A 39 -7.28 -5.72 4.35
C MET A 39 -8.36 -6.70 3.87
N ALA A 40 -7.98 -7.81 3.25
CA ALA A 40 -8.90 -8.84 2.79
C ALA A 40 -9.62 -9.52 3.97
N VAL A 41 -8.88 -9.92 4.99
CA VAL A 41 -9.45 -10.50 6.23
C VAL A 41 -10.36 -9.50 6.94
N GLY A 42 -9.99 -8.22 6.96
CA GLY A 42 -10.81 -7.15 7.52
C GLY A 42 -12.10 -6.90 6.73
N ARG A 43 -12.04 -6.97 5.40
CA ARG A 43 -13.22 -6.92 4.52
C ARG A 43 -14.16 -8.09 4.81
N ASP A 44 -13.65 -9.32 4.84
CA ASP A 44 -14.46 -10.52 5.01
C ASP A 44 -15.21 -10.50 6.36
N GLN A 45 -14.53 -10.07 7.42
CA GLN A 45 -15.16 -9.88 8.74
C GLN A 45 -16.25 -8.79 8.76
N LYS A 46 -16.14 -7.80 7.88
CA LYS A 46 -17.15 -6.74 7.72
C LYS A 46 -18.26 -7.11 6.72
N GLY A 47 -18.20 -8.31 6.12
CA GLY A 47 -19.15 -8.73 5.10
C GLY A 47 -19.05 -7.95 3.79
N GLY A 48 -17.89 -7.34 3.51
CA GLY A 48 -17.65 -6.60 2.27
C GLY A 48 -17.33 -7.52 1.09
N ASP A 49 -17.53 -7.02 -0.13
CA ASP A 49 -17.32 -7.74 -1.38
C ASP A 49 -16.26 -7.09 -2.29
N ASN A 50 -15.62 -6.02 -1.82
CA ASN A 50 -14.63 -5.28 -2.61
C ASN A 50 -13.36 -6.10 -2.87
N HIS A 51 -12.69 -5.79 -3.98
CA HIS A 51 -11.40 -6.40 -4.30
C HIS A 51 -10.27 -5.81 -3.46
N VAL A 52 -9.29 -6.66 -3.14
CA VAL A 52 -8.03 -6.27 -2.51
C VAL A 52 -6.91 -6.78 -3.41
N VAL A 53 -6.14 -5.86 -3.97
CA VAL A 53 -5.10 -6.16 -4.97
C VAL A 53 -3.78 -5.56 -4.51
N ALA A 54 -2.76 -6.40 -4.38
CA ALA A 54 -1.38 -5.99 -4.12
C ALA A 54 -0.57 -6.04 -5.41
N ILE A 55 0.20 -4.99 -5.67
CA ILE A 55 1.23 -4.98 -6.73
C ILE A 55 2.59 -5.03 -6.04
N ILE A 56 3.43 -5.97 -6.44
CA ILE A 56 4.77 -6.17 -5.89
C ILE A 56 5.76 -6.43 -7.03
N GLY A 57 6.94 -5.82 -6.94
CA GLY A 57 8.05 -6.10 -7.85
C GLY A 57 8.78 -7.38 -7.46
N ASP A 58 9.45 -8.01 -8.42
CA ASP A 58 10.24 -9.23 -8.25
C ASP A 58 11.31 -9.10 -7.15
N GLY A 59 12.06 -8.00 -7.12
CA GLY A 59 13.06 -7.76 -6.07
C GLY A 59 12.47 -7.65 -4.67
N ALA A 60 11.28 -7.05 -4.55
CA ALA A 60 10.57 -6.91 -3.27
C ALA A 60 9.95 -8.24 -2.79
N MET A 61 9.77 -9.22 -3.67
CA MET A 61 9.26 -10.54 -3.33
C MET A 61 10.32 -11.45 -2.70
N THR A 62 11.60 -11.05 -2.73
CA THR A 62 12.71 -11.86 -2.24
C THR A 62 12.91 -11.77 -0.73
N ALA A 63 12.37 -10.76 -0.07
CA ALA A 63 12.47 -10.64 1.39
C ALA A 63 11.45 -11.57 2.05
N GLY A 64 11.83 -12.22 3.16
CA GLY A 64 10.99 -13.23 3.82
C GLY A 64 9.67 -12.72 4.43
N GLN A 65 9.42 -11.41 4.41
CA GLN A 65 8.13 -10.83 4.84
C GLN A 65 7.08 -10.85 3.72
N ALA A 66 7.51 -10.84 2.46
CA ALA A 66 6.64 -10.84 1.29
C ALA A 66 5.78 -12.12 1.21
#